data_AF-A0A497MR30-F1
#
_entry.id   AF-A0A497MR30-F1
#
_cell.length_a   1.000
_cell.length_b   1.000
_cell.length_c   1.000
_cell.angle_alpha   90.00
_cell.angle_beta   90.00
_cell.angle_gamma   90.00
#
_symmetry.space_group_name_H-M   'P 1'
#
loop_
_entity.id
_entity.type
_entity.pdbx_description
1 polymer ?
#
loop_
_entity_poly.entity_id
_entity_poly.type
_entity_poly.pdbx_seq_one_letter_code
_entity_poly.pdbx_strand_id
1 'polypeptide(L)'
;MKDKKSFDETIDKAVKHYSSLFTLPSLKTMLLLLAALCLFSGTLSVFLLDLSARNLALGVAFGAALLACTLVSDIITNKLFLTFDAVYKVRRCFGLSIFSFALWLPFMLLGNALAFAFHSTLVWLKLWLFGFSAVTILRLTVLNTTSIASSWKRTAAAFLSPSVALLLLLSVWIVMGNSLVPGIAAYLMLSIPISIAAVYAFTEPINKLALKKLGIPSFTLFKAFIVNWIENINTPLERLFEQLGVEKDVEVSIIKFETESATKALLIIPHVHPGPFRNVGSSFLPSMLQEALERKFGCVAAVPHGLLGHELDVASQEHVKRIISAVVNVSLSLKASASLASPLFQARRED
;
A
#
# COMPACT_ATOMS: atom_id res chain seq x y z
N MET A 1 3.73 32.30 20.93
CA MET A 1 3.02 32.45 19.64
C MET A 1 3.82 31.97 18.42
N LYS A 2 5.17 32.11 18.39
CA LYS A 2 6.01 31.55 17.31
C LYS A 2 6.00 30.01 17.25
N ASP A 3 6.02 29.33 18.41
CA ASP A 3 6.11 27.86 18.46
C ASP A 3 4.83 27.15 18.01
N LYS A 4 3.65 27.74 18.29
CA LYS A 4 2.37 27.20 17.85
C LYS A 4 2.26 27.22 16.32
N LYS A 5 2.70 28.31 15.69
CA LYS A 5 2.72 28.45 14.23
C LYS A 5 3.69 27.45 13.56
N SER A 6 4.86 27.23 14.18
CA SER A 6 5.85 26.24 13.74
C SER A 6 5.34 24.79 13.85
N PHE A 7 4.65 24.48 14.95
CA PHE A 7 4.05 23.16 15.18
C PHE A 7 2.90 22.87 14.21
N ASP A 8 1.99 23.82 14.05
CA ASP A 8 0.87 23.72 13.10
C ASP A 8 1.37 23.57 11.65
N GLU A 9 2.42 24.31 11.25
CA GLU A 9 3.07 24.12 9.95
C GLU A 9 3.73 22.74 9.77
N THR A 10 4.25 22.16 10.85
CA THR A 10 4.88 20.83 10.83
C THR A 10 3.83 19.73 10.70
N ILE A 11 2.71 19.85 11.43
CA ILE A 11 1.55 18.97 11.27
C ILE A 11 0.97 19.10 9.87
N ASP A 12 0.77 20.31 9.35
CA ASP A 12 0.22 20.51 8.00
C ASP A 12 1.13 19.94 6.91
N LYS A 13 2.46 20.03 7.08
CA LYS A 13 3.43 19.37 6.19
C LYS A 13 3.34 17.85 6.30
N ALA A 14 3.23 17.30 7.50
CA ALA A 14 3.03 15.87 7.70
C ALA A 14 1.73 15.42 7.03
N VAL A 15 0.60 16.08 7.31
CA VAL A 15 -0.72 15.78 6.70
C VAL A 15 -0.66 15.87 5.16
N LYS A 16 0.04 16.86 4.60
CA LYS A 16 0.28 16.93 3.15
C LYS A 16 1.04 15.70 2.63
N HIS A 17 2.07 15.24 3.32
CA HIS A 17 2.77 14.00 2.95
C HIS A 17 1.88 12.76 3.11
N TYR A 18 1.03 12.71 4.14
CA TYR A 18 0.02 11.66 4.31
C TYR A 18 -1.00 11.65 3.15
N SER A 19 -1.40 12.83 2.65
CA SER A 19 -2.30 12.96 1.49
C SER A 19 -1.64 12.61 0.15
N SER A 20 -0.31 12.68 0.08
CA SER A 20 0.49 12.30 -1.10
C SER A 20 0.74 10.79 -1.18
N LEU A 21 0.42 10.02 -0.14
CA LEU A 21 0.62 8.58 -0.13
C LEU A 21 -0.42 7.89 -1.03
N PHE A 22 0.07 7.01 -1.89
CA PHE A 22 -0.60 6.43 -3.07
C PHE A 22 -2.09 6.12 -2.89
N THR A 23 -2.95 6.96 -3.47
CA THR A 23 -4.33 6.61 -3.77
C THR A 23 -4.46 6.39 -5.29
N LEU A 24 -4.97 5.23 -5.70
CA LEU A 24 -5.29 5.01 -7.10
C LEU A 24 -6.55 5.81 -7.47
N PRO A 25 -6.62 6.34 -8.70
CA PRO A 25 -7.82 6.97 -9.23
C PRO A 25 -9.08 6.09 -9.14
N SER A 26 -10.24 6.71 -9.38
CA SER A 26 -11.52 6.01 -9.46
C SER A 26 -11.49 4.89 -10.52
N LEU A 27 -12.30 3.84 -10.37
CA LEU A 27 -12.36 2.75 -11.34
C LEU A 27 -12.63 3.23 -12.77
N LYS A 28 -13.49 4.24 -12.93
CA LYS A 28 -13.77 4.87 -14.23
C LYS A 28 -12.51 5.49 -14.84
N THR A 29 -11.76 6.25 -14.04
CA THR A 29 -10.49 6.85 -14.46
C THR A 29 -9.47 5.79 -14.83
N MET A 30 -9.38 4.70 -14.05
CA MET A 30 -8.48 3.57 -14.34
C MET A 30 -8.81 2.90 -15.68
N LEU A 31 -10.09 2.67 -15.95
CA LEU A 31 -10.54 2.09 -17.22
C LEU A 31 -10.25 3.01 -18.41
N LEU A 32 -10.47 4.32 -18.27
CA LEU A 32 -10.16 5.31 -19.31
C LEU A 32 -8.66 5.40 -19.59
N LEU A 33 -7.82 5.44 -18.54
CA LEU A 33 -6.37 5.46 -18.68
C LEU A 33 -5.85 4.18 -19.33
N LEU A 34 -6.36 3.02 -18.91
CA LEU A 34 -5.99 1.74 -19.51
C LEU A 34 -6.44 1.66 -20.98
N ALA A 35 -7.65 2.11 -21.30
CA ALA A 35 -8.13 2.18 -22.68
C ALA A 35 -7.25 3.07 -23.54
N ALA A 36 -6.93 4.28 -23.07
CA ALA A 36 -6.05 5.21 -23.76
C ALA A 36 -4.66 4.58 -24.01
N LEU A 37 -4.05 3.99 -22.97
CA LEU A 37 -2.72 3.37 -23.09
C LEU A 37 -2.72 2.17 -24.02
N CYS A 38 -3.69 1.25 -23.93
CA CYS A 38 -3.75 0.08 -24.78
C CYS A 38 -4.01 0.45 -26.25
N LEU A 39 -4.97 1.35 -26.51
CA LEU A 39 -5.27 1.83 -27.87
C LEU A 39 -4.07 2.58 -28.46
N PHE A 40 -3.46 3.48 -27.70
CA PHE A 40 -2.30 4.24 -28.14
C PHE A 40 -1.09 3.34 -28.41
N SER A 41 -0.75 2.47 -27.46
CA SER A 41 0.40 1.56 -27.58
C SER A 41 0.22 0.57 -28.73
N GLY A 42 -0.97 -0.04 -28.85
CA GLY A 42 -1.26 -0.99 -29.93
C GLY A 42 -1.26 -0.32 -31.31
N THR A 43 -1.90 0.85 -31.43
CA THR A 43 -1.97 1.59 -32.70
C THR A 43 -0.58 2.03 -33.14
N LEU A 44 0.16 2.75 -32.30
CA LEU A 44 1.51 3.22 -32.63
C LEU A 44 2.47 2.07 -32.90
N SER A 45 2.35 0.97 -32.16
CA SER A 45 3.28 -0.14 -32.32
C SER A 45 3.27 -0.75 -33.71
N VAL A 46 2.13 -0.75 -34.40
CA VAL A 46 2.00 -1.35 -35.74
C VAL A 46 2.03 -0.27 -36.82
N PHE A 47 1.35 0.86 -36.59
CA PHE A 47 1.24 1.94 -37.57
C PHE A 47 2.60 2.57 -37.90
N LEU A 48 3.52 2.68 -36.92
CA LEU A 48 4.82 3.30 -37.14
C LEU A 48 5.82 2.40 -37.89
N LEU A 49 5.51 1.12 -38.11
CA LEU A 49 6.38 0.24 -38.90
C LEU A 49 6.36 0.62 -40.39
N ASP A 50 5.18 1.00 -40.88
CA ASP A 50 4.97 1.56 -42.21
C ASP A 50 3.64 2.33 -42.18
N LEU A 51 3.66 3.59 -42.63
CA LEU A 51 2.59 4.58 -42.50
C LEU A 51 1.46 4.35 -43.52
N SER A 52 0.93 3.12 -43.56
CA SER A 52 -0.12 2.69 -44.47
C SER A 52 -1.49 2.56 -43.78
N ALA A 53 -2.57 2.74 -44.54
CA ALA A 53 -3.94 2.58 -44.03
C ALA A 53 -4.20 1.15 -43.48
N ARG A 54 -3.55 0.14 -44.07
CA ARG A 54 -3.60 -1.25 -43.60
C ARG A 54 -3.00 -1.38 -42.19
N ASN A 55 -1.81 -0.82 -41.95
CA ASN A 55 -1.16 -0.89 -40.64
C ASN A 55 -1.86 -0.04 -39.58
N LEU A 56 -2.49 1.08 -40.00
CA LEU A 56 -3.35 1.84 -39.11
C LEU A 56 -4.55 1.01 -38.65
N ALA A 57 -5.27 0.37 -39.57
CA ALA A 57 -6.40 -0.50 -39.24
C ALA A 57 -5.99 -1.69 -38.36
N LEU A 58 -4.88 -2.35 -38.71
CA LEU A 58 -4.33 -3.47 -37.92
C LEU A 58 -3.87 -3.03 -36.53
N GLY A 59 -3.24 -1.85 -36.41
CA GLY A 59 -2.82 -1.26 -35.14
C GLY A 59 -3.99 -0.90 -34.24
N VAL A 60 -5.06 -0.30 -34.78
CA VAL A 60 -6.28 0.00 -34.03
C VAL A 60 -6.93 -1.30 -33.54
N ALA A 61 -7.06 -2.30 -34.41
CA ALA A 61 -7.58 -3.61 -34.03
C ALA A 61 -6.74 -4.28 -32.94
N PHE A 62 -5.40 -4.21 -33.05
CA PHE A 62 -4.48 -4.72 -32.05
C PHE A 62 -4.61 -3.98 -30.71
N GLY A 63 -4.70 -2.65 -30.72
CA GLY A 63 -4.93 -1.85 -29.52
C GLY A 63 -6.26 -2.18 -28.82
N ALA A 64 -7.33 -2.39 -29.60
CA ALA A 64 -8.63 -2.81 -29.07
C ALA A 64 -8.56 -4.22 -28.47
N ALA A 65 -7.87 -5.16 -29.14
CA ALA A 65 -7.65 -6.51 -28.63
C ALA A 65 -6.80 -6.51 -27.35
N LEU A 66 -5.74 -5.70 -27.29
CA LEU A 66 -4.91 -5.51 -26.09
C LEU A 66 -5.76 -5.01 -24.92
N LEU A 67 -6.64 -4.03 -25.13
CA LEU A 67 -7.54 -3.54 -24.08
C LEU A 67 -8.47 -4.65 -23.58
N ALA A 68 -9.20 -5.32 -24.48
CA ALA A 68 -10.16 -6.36 -24.11
C ALA A 68 -9.49 -7.52 -23.37
N CYS A 69 -8.38 -8.03 -23.90
CA CYS A 69 -7.65 -9.14 -23.30
C CYS A 69 -6.97 -8.76 -21.99
N THR A 70 -6.48 -7.52 -21.84
CA THR A 70 -5.92 -7.03 -20.57
C THR A 70 -6.99 -7.01 -19.49
N LEU A 71 -8.16 -6.43 -19.78
CA LEU A 71 -9.28 -6.37 -18.83
C LEU A 71 -9.70 -7.76 -18.36
N VAL A 72 -9.86 -8.69 -19.31
CA VAL A 72 -10.17 -10.09 -19.00
C VAL A 72 -9.07 -10.74 -18.18
N SER A 73 -7.80 -10.57 -18.56
CA SER A 73 -6.66 -11.16 -17.86
C SER A 73 -6.51 -10.65 -16.43
N ASP A 74 -6.80 -9.38 -16.17
CA ASP A 74 -6.73 -8.79 -14.83
C ASP A 74 -7.90 -9.26 -13.95
N ILE A 75 -9.09 -9.44 -14.53
CA ILE A 75 -10.23 -10.03 -13.84
C ILE A 75 -9.94 -11.49 -13.48
N ILE A 76 -9.39 -12.28 -14.41
CA ILE A 76 -8.96 -13.66 -14.15
C ILE A 76 -7.88 -13.68 -13.07
N THR A 77 -6.89 -12.79 -13.17
CA THR A 77 -5.81 -12.68 -12.18
C THR A 77 -6.36 -12.46 -10.78
N ASN A 78 -7.28 -11.51 -10.62
CA ASN A 78 -7.92 -11.25 -9.35
C ASN A 78 -8.74 -12.45 -8.85
N LYS A 79 -9.57 -13.05 -9.70
CA LYS A 79 -10.50 -14.12 -9.30
C LYS A 79 -9.82 -15.46 -9.03
N LEU A 80 -8.74 -15.80 -9.73
CA LEU A 80 -8.09 -17.10 -9.65
C LEU A 80 -6.84 -17.09 -8.75
N PHE A 81 -6.01 -16.06 -8.87
CA PHE A 81 -4.71 -16.00 -8.17
C PHE A 81 -4.73 -15.09 -6.95
N LEU A 82 -5.53 -14.03 -6.95
CA LEU A 82 -5.51 -13.01 -5.87
C LEU A 82 -6.85 -12.89 -5.13
N THR A 83 -7.67 -13.95 -5.13
CA THR A 83 -9.04 -13.95 -4.60
C THR A 83 -9.13 -13.53 -3.14
N PHE A 84 -8.18 -14.01 -2.33
CA PHE A 84 -8.10 -13.76 -0.89
C PHE A 84 -7.04 -12.71 -0.54
N ASP A 85 -6.51 -12.01 -1.55
CA ASP A 85 -5.52 -10.97 -1.33
C ASP A 85 -6.22 -9.68 -0.88
N ALA A 86 -5.90 -9.20 0.31
CA ALA A 86 -6.50 -7.97 0.84
C ALA A 86 -6.08 -6.74 0.01
N VAL A 87 -4.87 -6.75 -0.54
CA VAL A 87 -4.28 -5.63 -1.27
C VAL A 87 -4.79 -5.61 -2.71
N TYR A 88 -4.86 -6.72 -3.43
CA TYR A 88 -5.11 -6.71 -4.87
C TYR A 88 -6.57 -6.99 -5.25
N LYS A 89 -7.42 -5.97 -5.17
CA LYS A 89 -8.75 -5.93 -5.83
C LYS A 89 -8.61 -5.66 -7.33
N VAL A 90 -9.65 -5.97 -8.13
CA VAL A 90 -9.68 -5.76 -9.60
C VAL A 90 -9.15 -4.37 -10.02
N ARG A 91 -9.55 -3.31 -9.30
CA ARG A 91 -9.07 -1.93 -9.56
C ARG A 91 -7.54 -1.80 -9.52
N ARG A 92 -6.87 -2.48 -8.58
CA ARG A 92 -5.41 -2.45 -8.44
C ARG A 92 -4.72 -3.37 -9.44
N CYS A 93 -5.37 -4.44 -9.90
CA CYS A 93 -4.90 -5.21 -11.05
C CYS A 93 -4.85 -4.32 -12.31
N PHE A 94 -5.91 -3.56 -12.59
CA PHE A 94 -5.88 -2.57 -13.69
C PHE A 94 -4.77 -1.54 -13.51
N GLY A 95 -4.54 -1.07 -12.27
CA GLY A 95 -3.43 -0.16 -11.98
C GLY A 95 -2.07 -0.77 -12.29
N LEU A 96 -1.84 -2.02 -11.89
CA LEU A 96 -0.61 -2.73 -12.23
C LEU A 96 -0.42 -2.83 -13.75
N SER A 97 -1.50 -3.04 -14.51
CA SER A 97 -1.46 -3.08 -15.97
C SER A 97 -1.24 -1.72 -16.61
N ILE A 98 -1.76 -0.62 -16.06
CA ILE A 98 -1.43 0.75 -16.50
C ILE A 98 0.08 1.00 -16.38
N PHE A 99 0.68 0.71 -15.23
CA PHE A 99 2.13 0.85 -15.04
C PHE A 99 2.92 -0.11 -15.94
N SER A 100 2.38 -1.30 -16.22
CA SER A 100 2.95 -2.26 -17.16
C SER A 100 3.03 -1.67 -18.57
N PHE A 101 1.93 -1.14 -19.11
CA PHE A 101 1.93 -0.52 -20.44
C PHE A 101 2.74 0.77 -20.50
N ALA A 102 2.73 1.59 -19.43
CA ALA A 102 3.57 2.77 -19.35
C ALA A 102 5.08 2.43 -19.42
N LEU A 103 5.50 1.34 -18.76
CA LEU A 103 6.88 0.84 -18.86
C LEU A 103 7.19 0.21 -20.22
N TRP A 104 6.21 -0.47 -20.82
CA TRP A 104 6.41 -1.16 -22.10
C TRP A 104 6.48 -0.18 -23.29
N LEU A 105 5.71 0.91 -23.24
CA LEU A 105 5.58 1.88 -24.33
C LEU A 105 6.94 2.43 -24.83
N PRO A 106 7.90 2.85 -23.99
CA PRO A 106 9.23 3.24 -24.45
C PRO A 106 9.96 2.18 -25.28
N PHE A 107 9.85 0.90 -24.91
CA PHE A 107 10.45 -0.19 -25.69
C PHE A 107 9.75 -0.37 -27.04
N MET A 108 8.42 -0.20 -27.09
CA MET A 108 7.67 -0.26 -28.34
C MET A 108 8.07 0.89 -29.28
N LEU A 109 8.17 2.11 -28.77
CA LEU A 109 8.56 3.29 -29.55
C LEU A 109 10.01 3.19 -30.03
N LEU A 110 10.93 2.78 -29.15
CA LEU A 110 12.33 2.52 -29.53
C LEU A 110 12.42 1.40 -30.57
N GLY A 111 11.65 0.32 -30.40
CA GLY A 111 11.56 -0.77 -31.37
C GLY A 111 11.11 -0.30 -32.75
N ASN A 112 10.13 0.60 -32.83
CA ASN A 112 9.71 1.21 -34.09
C ASN A 112 10.81 2.08 -34.71
N ALA A 113 11.42 2.97 -33.91
CA ALA A 113 12.47 3.85 -34.40
C ALA A 113 13.68 3.06 -34.97
N LEU A 114 14.09 2.00 -34.27
CA LEU A 114 15.21 1.16 -34.72
C LEU A 114 14.80 0.24 -35.88
N ALA A 115 13.57 -0.24 -35.93
CA ALA A 115 13.08 -1.02 -37.08
C ALA A 115 13.07 -0.19 -38.36
N PHE A 116 12.69 1.10 -38.26
CA PHE A 116 12.79 2.05 -39.35
C PHE A 116 14.25 2.31 -39.74
N ALA A 117 15.12 2.60 -38.78
CA ALA A 117 16.54 2.92 -39.03
C ALA A 117 17.34 1.77 -39.65
N PHE A 118 17.05 0.52 -39.26
CA PHE A 118 17.75 -0.67 -39.75
C PHE A 118 16.99 -1.44 -40.82
N HIS A 119 15.84 -0.92 -41.27
CA HIS A 119 14.94 -1.59 -42.22
C HIS A 119 14.64 -3.06 -41.84
N SER A 120 14.45 -3.32 -40.54
CA SER A 120 14.30 -4.67 -39.99
C SER A 120 13.20 -4.75 -38.95
N THR A 121 12.08 -5.37 -39.32
CA THR A 121 10.94 -5.65 -38.41
C THR A 121 11.33 -6.59 -37.27
N LEU A 122 12.39 -7.38 -37.43
CA LEU A 122 12.90 -8.25 -36.38
C LEU A 122 13.41 -7.47 -35.17
N VAL A 123 13.94 -6.26 -35.38
CA VAL A 123 14.39 -5.38 -34.27
C VAL A 123 13.19 -4.94 -33.43
N TRP A 124 12.08 -4.58 -34.08
CA TRP A 124 10.83 -4.26 -33.38
C TRP A 124 10.35 -5.40 -32.49
N LEU A 125 10.34 -6.64 -33.00
CA LEU A 125 9.97 -7.83 -32.23
C LEU A 125 10.91 -8.05 -31.03
N LYS A 126 12.24 -7.90 -31.21
CA LYS A 126 13.23 -8.03 -30.13
C LYS A 126 12.97 -7.02 -29.00
N LEU A 127 12.66 -5.78 -29.33
CA LEU A 127 12.38 -4.74 -28.34
C LEU A 127 11.05 -4.99 -27.61
N TRP A 128 10.05 -5.56 -28.28
CA TRP A 128 8.83 -6.04 -27.63
C TRP A 128 9.10 -7.16 -26.62
N LEU A 129 9.93 -8.14 -26.99
CA LEU A 129 10.36 -9.23 -26.11
C LEU A 129 11.16 -8.71 -24.90
N PHE A 130 12.01 -7.71 -25.11
CA PHE A 130 12.74 -7.05 -24.03
C PHE A 130 11.80 -6.30 -23.08
N GLY A 131 10.81 -5.59 -23.63
CA GLY A 131 9.76 -4.95 -22.85
C GLY A 131 8.91 -5.94 -22.05
N PHE A 132 8.61 -7.12 -22.60
CA PHE A 132 7.95 -8.20 -21.86
C PHE A 132 8.75 -8.62 -20.62
N SER A 133 10.07 -8.78 -20.73
CA SER A 133 10.93 -9.08 -19.58
C SER A 133 10.93 -7.95 -18.55
N ALA A 134 11.04 -6.70 -18.98
CA ALA A 134 11.00 -5.54 -18.08
C ALA A 134 9.66 -5.45 -17.31
N VAL A 135 8.54 -5.63 -18.00
CA VAL A 135 7.20 -5.62 -17.42
C VAL A 135 6.98 -6.78 -16.46
N THR A 136 7.40 -7.99 -16.81
CA THR A 136 7.25 -9.16 -15.93
C THR A 136 8.11 -9.02 -14.67
N ILE A 137 9.33 -8.49 -14.76
CA ILE A 137 10.17 -8.15 -13.60
C ILE A 137 9.48 -7.12 -12.71
N LEU A 138 8.95 -6.03 -13.28
CA LEU A 138 8.17 -5.02 -12.54
C LEU A 138 7.00 -5.68 -11.80
N ARG A 139 6.14 -6.41 -12.53
CA ARG A 139 4.95 -7.03 -11.95
C ARG A 139 5.29 -8.04 -10.86
N LEU A 140 6.30 -8.88 -11.10
CA LEU A 140 6.75 -9.88 -10.13
C LEU A 140 7.33 -9.22 -8.87
N THR A 141 8.12 -8.15 -9.03
CA THR A 141 8.66 -7.38 -7.89
C THR A 141 7.53 -6.75 -7.08
N VAL A 142 6.60 -6.06 -7.74
CA VAL A 142 5.47 -5.40 -7.08
C VAL A 142 4.60 -6.41 -6.35
N LEU A 143 4.24 -7.53 -6.99
CA LEU A 143 3.45 -8.58 -6.35
C LEU A 143 4.23 -9.25 -5.21
N ASN A 144 5.49 -9.64 -5.40
CA ASN A 144 6.27 -10.29 -4.33
C ASN A 144 6.41 -9.44 -3.07
N THR A 145 6.51 -8.12 -3.23
CA THR A 145 6.72 -7.19 -2.13
C THR A 145 5.42 -6.74 -1.46
N THR A 146 4.29 -6.70 -2.16
CA THR A 146 3.03 -6.12 -1.62
C THR A 146 1.86 -7.09 -1.50
N SER A 147 1.83 -8.19 -2.26
CA SER A 147 0.75 -9.18 -2.20
C SER A 147 0.99 -10.20 -1.08
N ILE A 148 -0.10 -10.58 -0.41
CA ILE A 148 -0.12 -11.61 0.65
C ILE A 148 -0.43 -13.01 0.10
N ALA A 149 -0.78 -13.13 -1.19
CA ALA A 149 -0.98 -14.41 -1.86
C ALA A 149 0.29 -15.30 -1.84
N SER A 150 0.16 -16.61 -2.06
CA SER A 150 1.29 -17.53 -2.11
C SER A 150 2.24 -17.24 -3.29
N SER A 151 3.50 -17.65 -3.17
CA SER A 151 4.55 -17.33 -4.18
C SER A 151 4.18 -17.74 -5.60
N TRP A 152 3.64 -18.95 -5.79
CA TRP A 152 3.26 -19.42 -7.12
C TRP A 152 2.09 -18.60 -7.71
N LYS A 153 1.12 -18.18 -6.88
CA LYS A 153 -0.01 -17.34 -7.32
C LYS A 153 0.46 -15.96 -7.75
N ARG A 154 1.40 -15.37 -7.00
CA ARG A 154 2.02 -14.08 -7.34
C ARG A 154 2.79 -14.17 -8.66
N THR A 155 3.56 -15.24 -8.86
CA THR A 155 4.25 -15.49 -10.14
C THR A 155 3.25 -15.65 -11.28
N ALA A 156 2.23 -16.51 -11.14
CA ALA A 156 1.21 -16.67 -12.19
C ALA A 156 0.49 -15.34 -12.54
N ALA A 157 0.13 -14.56 -11.52
CA ALA A 157 -0.47 -13.23 -11.67
C ALA A 157 0.46 -12.21 -12.36
N ALA A 158 1.77 -12.30 -12.12
CA ALA A 158 2.75 -11.42 -12.75
C ALA A 158 2.86 -11.68 -14.25
N PHE A 159 2.81 -12.94 -14.67
CA PHE A 159 3.01 -13.34 -16.07
C PHE A 159 1.73 -13.37 -16.92
N LEU A 160 0.54 -13.59 -16.34
CA LEU A 160 -0.68 -13.80 -17.15
C LEU A 160 -0.95 -12.66 -18.14
N SER A 161 -1.05 -11.42 -17.66
CA SER A 161 -1.39 -10.28 -18.53
C SER A 161 -0.30 -9.97 -19.59
N PRO A 162 1.00 -9.87 -19.25
CA PRO A 162 2.06 -9.68 -20.24
C PRO A 162 2.16 -10.80 -21.28
N SER A 163 1.93 -12.06 -20.88
CA SER A 163 1.97 -13.21 -21.80
C SER A 163 0.82 -13.14 -22.81
N VAL A 164 -0.38 -12.76 -22.37
CA VAL A 164 -1.52 -12.58 -23.28
C VAL A 164 -1.24 -11.45 -24.28
N ALA A 165 -0.69 -10.32 -23.83
CA ALA A 165 -0.30 -9.23 -24.73
C ALA A 165 0.78 -9.64 -25.74
N LEU A 166 1.76 -10.44 -25.31
CA LEU A 166 2.78 -10.98 -26.21
C LEU A 166 2.20 -11.96 -27.24
N LEU A 167 1.24 -12.81 -26.85
CA LEU A 167 0.56 -13.71 -27.79
C LEU A 167 -0.22 -12.93 -28.86
N LEU A 168 -0.88 -11.83 -28.47
CA LEU A 168 -1.54 -10.93 -29.42
C LEU A 168 -0.53 -10.25 -30.37
N LEU A 169 0.65 -9.87 -29.87
CA LEU A 169 1.70 -9.35 -30.75
C LEU A 169 2.15 -10.41 -31.77
N LEU A 170 2.36 -11.65 -31.32
CA LEU A 170 2.79 -12.73 -32.20
C LEU A 170 1.74 -13.07 -33.27
N SER A 171 0.44 -12.93 -32.97
CA SER A 171 -0.60 -13.08 -33.99
C SER A 171 -0.54 -11.95 -35.03
N VAL A 172 -0.32 -10.70 -34.61
CA VAL A 172 -0.09 -9.57 -35.53
C VAL A 172 1.16 -9.79 -36.38
N TRP A 173 2.26 -10.26 -35.78
CA TRP A 173 3.51 -10.60 -36.49
C TRP A 173 3.28 -11.58 -37.65
N ILE A 174 2.48 -12.63 -37.41
CA ILE A 174 2.11 -13.63 -38.42
C ILE A 174 1.19 -13.03 -39.49
N VAL A 175 0.19 -12.23 -39.11
CA VAL A 175 -0.73 -11.55 -40.05
C VAL A 175 0.00 -10.57 -40.98
N MET A 176 1.11 -10.00 -40.51
CA MET A 176 2.00 -9.17 -41.32
C MET A 176 2.86 -9.98 -42.31
N GLY A 177 2.75 -11.32 -42.32
CA GLY A 177 3.45 -12.21 -43.23
C GLY A 177 4.81 -12.69 -42.73
N ASN A 178 5.15 -12.46 -41.46
CA ASN A 178 6.43 -12.87 -40.91
C ASN A 178 6.34 -14.28 -40.28
N SER A 179 7.37 -15.09 -40.49
CA SER A 179 7.49 -16.42 -39.86
C SER A 179 7.94 -16.32 -38.41
N LEU A 180 7.51 -17.27 -37.57
CA LEU A 180 8.04 -17.42 -36.22
C LEU A 180 9.48 -17.96 -36.31
N VAL A 181 10.41 -17.26 -35.67
CA VAL A 181 11.82 -17.66 -35.61
C VAL A 181 12.05 -18.46 -34.32
N PRO A 182 12.81 -19.58 -34.35
CA PRO A 182 13.11 -20.37 -33.15
C PRO A 182 13.72 -19.56 -32.00
N GLY A 183 14.40 -18.46 -32.32
CA GLY A 183 14.97 -17.53 -31.34
C GLY A 183 13.94 -16.91 -30.38
N ILE A 184 12.66 -16.80 -30.76
CA ILE A 184 11.59 -16.32 -29.87
C ILE A 184 11.37 -17.31 -28.72
N ALA A 185 11.24 -18.60 -29.04
CA ALA A 185 11.07 -19.65 -28.05
C ALA A 185 12.30 -19.75 -27.13
N ALA A 186 13.50 -19.73 -27.71
CA ALA A 186 14.75 -19.73 -26.95
C ALA A 186 14.84 -18.51 -26.00
N TYR A 187 14.45 -17.32 -26.48
CA TYR A 187 14.40 -16.12 -25.64
C TYR A 187 13.46 -16.29 -24.46
N LEU A 188 12.22 -16.77 -24.67
CA LEU A 188 11.23 -16.93 -23.60
C LEU A 188 11.65 -18.01 -22.59
N MET A 189 12.21 -19.12 -23.06
CA MET A 189 12.73 -20.17 -22.20
C MET A 189 13.84 -19.68 -21.27
N LEU A 190 14.62 -18.68 -21.70
CA LEU A 190 15.69 -18.10 -20.92
C LEU A 190 15.23 -16.91 -20.08
N SER A 191 14.42 -16.01 -20.64
CA SER A 191 14.05 -14.75 -19.99
C SER A 191 13.10 -14.94 -18.82
N ILE A 192 12.19 -15.93 -18.87
CA ILE A 192 11.27 -16.24 -17.77
C ILE A 192 12.03 -16.66 -16.49
N PRO A 193 12.88 -17.71 -16.51
CA PRO A 193 13.63 -18.09 -15.31
C PRO A 193 14.61 -17.02 -14.87
N ILE A 194 15.27 -16.30 -15.80
CA ILE A 194 16.14 -15.18 -15.44
C ILE A 194 15.37 -14.08 -14.71
N SER A 195 14.18 -13.70 -15.20
CA SER A 195 13.35 -12.66 -14.57
C SER A 195 12.93 -13.07 -13.16
N ILE A 196 12.54 -14.32 -12.97
CA ILE A 196 12.20 -14.86 -11.65
C ILE A 196 13.45 -14.83 -10.75
N ALA A 197 14.57 -15.38 -11.22
CA ALA A 197 15.81 -15.44 -10.46
C ALA A 197 16.31 -14.04 -10.06
N ALA A 198 16.25 -13.07 -10.97
CA ALA A 198 16.66 -11.68 -10.73
C ALA A 198 15.82 -11.03 -9.62
N VAL A 199 14.50 -11.20 -9.65
CA VAL A 199 13.64 -10.64 -8.59
C VAL A 199 13.95 -11.27 -7.23
N TYR A 200 14.10 -12.60 -7.16
CA TYR A 200 14.43 -13.25 -5.89
C TYR A 200 15.85 -12.91 -5.40
N ALA A 201 16.82 -12.82 -6.29
CA ALA A 201 18.17 -12.38 -5.98
C ALA A 201 18.19 -10.94 -5.41
N PHE A 202 17.27 -10.08 -5.84
CA PHE A 202 17.09 -8.74 -5.30
C PHE A 202 16.35 -8.74 -3.94
N THR A 203 15.25 -9.50 -3.80
CA THR A 203 14.39 -9.43 -2.61
C THR A 203 14.93 -10.21 -1.42
N GLU A 204 15.60 -11.34 -1.63
CA GLU A 204 16.07 -12.22 -0.54
C GLU A 204 17.11 -11.57 0.38
N PRO A 205 18.15 -10.87 -0.12
CA PRO A 205 19.11 -10.19 0.75
C PRO A 205 18.47 -9.15 1.66
N ILE A 206 17.48 -8.40 1.14
CA ILE A 206 16.74 -7.37 1.91
C ILE A 206 15.95 -8.03 3.05
N ASN A 207 15.32 -9.17 2.79
CA ASN A 207 14.61 -9.94 3.82
C ASN A 207 15.57 -10.49 4.88
N LYS A 208 16.68 -11.11 4.45
CA LYS A 208 17.68 -11.70 5.36
C LYS A 208 18.32 -10.66 6.28
N LEU A 209 18.61 -9.46 5.75
CA LEU A 209 19.18 -8.37 6.52
C LEU A 209 18.26 -7.92 7.66
N ALA A 210 16.98 -7.67 7.35
CA ALA A 210 16.01 -7.28 8.38
C ALA A 210 15.71 -8.42 9.35
N LEU A 211 15.62 -9.66 8.88
CA LEU A 211 15.44 -10.81 9.76
C LEU A 211 16.57 -10.90 10.79
N LYS A 212 17.83 -10.69 10.37
CA LYS A 212 19.00 -10.69 11.27
C LYS A 212 19.00 -9.51 12.24
N LYS A 213 18.54 -8.32 11.83
CA LYS A 213 18.60 -7.09 12.65
C LYS A 213 17.38 -6.88 13.55
N LEU A 214 16.20 -7.26 13.07
CA LEU A 214 14.90 -6.93 13.67
C LEU A 214 14.10 -8.18 14.06
N GLY A 215 14.55 -9.39 13.72
CA GLY A 215 13.79 -10.62 13.98
C GLY A 215 12.60 -10.85 13.05
N ILE A 216 12.29 -9.91 12.16
CA ILE A 216 11.20 -10.01 11.17
C ILE A 216 11.67 -9.69 9.74
N PRO A 217 11.15 -10.39 8.70
CA PRO A 217 11.49 -10.07 7.31
C PRO A 217 10.93 -8.71 6.86
N SER A 218 11.72 -7.94 6.10
CA SER A 218 11.33 -6.63 5.53
C SER A 218 9.99 -6.66 4.81
N PHE A 219 9.81 -7.60 3.88
CA PHE A 219 8.57 -7.66 3.09
C PHE A 219 7.38 -8.19 3.89
N THR A 220 7.59 -8.86 5.02
CA THR A 220 6.49 -9.21 5.94
C THR A 220 5.96 -7.94 6.61
N LEU A 221 6.85 -7.12 7.15
CA LEU A 221 6.49 -5.82 7.73
C LEU A 221 5.85 -4.90 6.69
N PHE A 222 6.45 -4.82 5.50
CA PHE A 222 5.93 -3.96 4.44
C PHE A 222 4.54 -4.41 3.95
N LYS A 223 4.28 -5.72 3.82
CA LYS A 223 2.93 -6.22 3.48
C LYS A 223 1.91 -5.89 4.55
N ALA A 224 2.25 -6.08 5.83
CA ALA A 224 1.37 -5.75 6.94
C ALA A 224 1.05 -4.24 6.96
N PHE A 225 2.06 -3.41 6.73
CA PHE A 225 1.89 -1.96 6.55
C PHE A 225 0.97 -1.63 5.39
N ILE A 226 1.18 -2.21 4.20
CA ILE A 226 0.33 -1.96 3.04
C ILE A 226 -1.11 -2.39 3.29
N VAL A 227 -1.34 -3.53 3.95
CA VAL A 227 -2.68 -4.01 4.33
C VAL A 227 -3.39 -3.04 5.28
N ASN A 228 -2.70 -2.55 6.32
CA ASN A 228 -3.23 -1.52 7.20
C ASN A 228 -3.52 -0.22 6.43
N TRP A 229 -2.55 0.23 5.63
CA TRP A 229 -2.61 1.49 4.93
C TRP A 229 -3.78 1.57 3.94
N ILE A 230 -3.97 0.47 3.19
CA ILE A 230 -4.87 0.42 2.05
C ILE A 230 -6.27 -0.08 2.45
N GLU A 231 -6.37 -1.05 3.35
CA GLU A 231 -7.64 -1.69 3.71
C GLU A 231 -8.09 -1.38 5.15
N ASN A 232 -7.33 -0.55 5.90
CA ASN A 232 -7.58 -0.27 7.33
C ASN A 232 -7.61 -1.53 8.22
N ILE A 233 -6.91 -2.60 7.81
CA ILE A 233 -6.83 -3.84 8.59
C ILE A 233 -5.56 -3.79 9.45
N ASN A 234 -5.73 -3.65 10.77
CA ASN A 234 -4.61 -3.47 11.70
C ASN A 234 -3.90 -4.78 12.07
N THR A 235 -4.66 -5.88 12.17
CA THR A 235 -4.20 -7.13 12.81
C THR A 235 -2.86 -7.66 12.32
N PRO A 236 -2.54 -7.68 11.00
CA PRO A 236 -1.23 -8.16 10.54
C PRO A 236 -0.06 -7.33 11.06
N LEU A 237 -0.24 -6.01 11.18
CA LEU A 237 0.81 -5.09 11.63
C LEU A 237 0.92 -5.10 13.15
N GLU A 238 -0.22 -5.08 13.85
CA GLU A 238 -0.29 -5.16 15.31
C GLU A 238 0.39 -6.43 15.83
N ARG A 239 0.16 -7.59 15.20
CA ARG A 239 0.83 -8.85 15.59
C ARG A 239 2.35 -8.77 15.46
N LEU A 240 2.87 -8.06 14.45
CA LEU A 240 4.31 -7.86 14.31
C LEU A 240 4.84 -6.94 15.42
N PHE A 241 4.10 -5.89 15.78
CA PHE A 241 4.46 -5.01 16.88
C PHE A 241 4.38 -5.71 18.24
N GLU A 242 3.42 -6.61 18.45
CA GLU A 242 3.35 -7.44 19.66
C GLU A 242 4.55 -8.39 19.75
N GLN A 243 4.96 -9.00 18.63
CA GLN A 243 6.14 -9.88 18.58
C GLN A 243 7.45 -9.14 18.87
N LEU A 244 7.55 -7.87 18.45
CA LEU A 244 8.72 -7.02 18.68
C LEU A 244 8.67 -6.29 20.03
N GLY A 245 7.47 -6.16 20.60
CA GLY A 245 7.21 -5.42 21.81
C GLY A 245 7.67 -6.16 23.06
N VAL A 246 7.61 -5.44 24.17
CA VAL A 246 7.86 -5.98 25.51
C VAL A 246 6.65 -5.72 26.40
N GLU A 247 6.37 -6.63 27.32
CA GLU A 247 5.38 -6.37 28.36
C GLU A 247 5.93 -5.33 29.35
N LYS A 248 5.09 -4.35 29.69
CA LYS A 248 5.47 -3.27 30.59
C LYS A 248 4.22 -2.76 31.32
N ASP A 249 4.39 -2.46 32.60
CA ASP A 249 3.37 -1.78 33.38
C ASP A 249 3.28 -0.30 32.97
N VAL A 250 2.04 0.17 32.83
CA VAL A 250 1.75 1.56 32.47
C VAL A 250 0.95 2.22 33.59
N GLU A 251 1.31 3.46 33.90
CA GLU A 251 0.63 4.24 34.92
C GLU A 251 -0.54 5.03 34.28
N VAL A 252 -1.58 5.28 35.06
CA VAL A 252 -2.65 6.20 34.67
C VAL A 252 -3.02 7.02 35.89
N SER A 253 -2.82 8.34 35.82
CA SER A 253 -3.26 9.24 36.88
C SER A 253 -4.73 9.62 36.69
N ILE A 254 -5.50 9.58 37.78
CA ILE A 254 -6.95 9.82 37.76
C ILE A 254 -7.28 10.90 38.79
N ILE A 255 -7.95 11.96 38.35
CA ILE A 255 -8.59 12.94 39.22
C ILE A 255 -10.09 12.91 38.95
N LYS A 256 -10.87 12.60 39.99
CA LYS A 256 -12.33 12.50 39.93
C LYS A 256 -12.96 13.64 40.71
N PHE A 257 -13.85 14.38 40.06
CA PHE A 257 -14.67 15.39 40.69
C PHE A 257 -16.08 14.85 40.83
N GLU A 258 -16.53 14.67 42.07
CA GLU A 258 -17.85 14.12 42.37
C GLU A 258 -18.62 14.96 43.40
N THR A 259 -19.93 14.83 43.33
CA THR A 259 -20.89 15.24 44.36
C THR A 259 -21.40 13.98 45.06
N GLU A 260 -22.12 14.13 46.16
CA GLU A 260 -22.72 13.00 46.88
C GLU A 260 -23.56 12.07 45.98
N SER A 261 -24.16 12.61 44.92
CA SER A 261 -25.08 11.87 44.04
C SER A 261 -24.52 11.52 42.66
N ALA A 262 -23.42 12.13 42.21
CA ALA A 262 -22.93 11.95 40.85
C ALA A 262 -21.48 12.41 40.65
N THR A 263 -20.75 11.70 39.76
CA THR A 263 -19.51 12.18 39.15
C THR A 263 -19.81 13.35 38.21
N LYS A 264 -19.09 14.47 38.35
CA LYS A 264 -19.27 15.68 37.53
C LYS A 264 -18.20 15.83 36.46
N ALA A 265 -16.96 15.45 36.77
CA ALA A 265 -15.87 15.47 35.81
C ALA A 265 -14.80 14.42 36.13
N LEU A 266 -14.08 13.99 35.10
CA LEU A 266 -12.91 13.12 35.19
C LEU A 266 -11.75 13.74 34.43
N LEU A 267 -10.58 13.79 35.05
CA LEU A 267 -9.31 14.10 34.39
C LEU A 267 -8.42 12.87 34.46
N ILE A 268 -8.10 12.28 33.31
CA ILE A 268 -7.35 11.04 33.21
C ILE A 268 -6.09 11.29 32.40
N ILE A 269 -4.93 11.05 32.99
CA ILE A 269 -3.63 11.25 32.34
C ILE A 269 -3.02 9.86 32.13
N PRO A 270 -3.26 9.21 30.97
CA PRO A 270 -2.62 7.95 30.67
C PRO A 270 -1.13 8.17 30.43
N HIS A 271 -0.28 7.45 31.16
CA HIS A 271 1.15 7.41 30.90
C HIS A 271 1.44 6.42 29.75
N VAL A 272 0.80 6.68 28.62
CA VAL A 272 0.86 5.89 27.38
C VAL A 272 0.92 6.86 26.21
N HIS A 273 1.86 6.65 25.30
CA HIS A 273 1.98 7.49 24.12
C HIS A 273 0.91 7.10 23.08
N PRO A 274 0.17 8.05 22.47
CA PRO A 274 -0.72 7.78 21.34
C PRO A 274 0.11 7.57 20.07
N GLY A 275 0.21 6.32 19.66
CA GLY A 275 0.98 5.87 18.52
C GLY A 275 0.78 4.38 18.29
N PRO A 276 1.63 3.72 17.47
CA PRO A 276 2.79 4.27 16.78
C PRO A 276 2.46 4.87 15.40
N PHE A 277 1.29 4.56 14.84
CA PHE A 277 0.99 4.91 13.46
C PHE A 277 -0.51 4.85 13.12
N ARG A 278 -1.04 5.93 12.53
CA ARG A 278 -2.39 6.02 11.96
C ARG A 278 -3.49 5.55 12.92
N ASN A 279 -3.96 4.32 12.77
CA ASN A 279 -5.06 3.72 13.53
C ASN A 279 -4.63 2.46 14.29
N VAL A 280 -3.32 2.21 14.36
CA VAL A 280 -2.71 1.03 14.99
C VAL A 280 -2.43 1.32 16.45
N GLY A 281 -2.64 0.34 17.32
CA GLY A 281 -2.22 0.46 18.71
C GLY A 281 -2.93 1.59 19.48
N SER A 282 -2.18 2.28 20.34
CA SER A 282 -2.66 3.42 21.16
C SER A 282 -2.95 4.70 20.39
N SER A 283 -2.87 4.73 19.05
CA SER A 283 -3.05 5.95 18.24
C SER A 283 -4.35 6.71 18.57
N PHE A 284 -5.43 6.00 18.91
CA PHE A 284 -6.73 6.59 19.29
C PHE A 284 -7.06 6.45 20.79
N LEU A 285 -6.07 6.10 21.63
CA LEU A 285 -6.30 5.89 23.06
C LEU A 285 -6.98 7.09 23.75
N PRO A 286 -6.55 8.36 23.55
CA PRO A 286 -7.17 9.49 24.25
C PRO A 286 -8.66 9.63 23.95
N SER A 287 -9.04 9.60 22.67
CA SER A 287 -10.45 9.71 22.25
C SER A 287 -11.28 8.51 22.68
N MET A 288 -10.75 7.29 22.53
CA MET A 288 -11.47 6.06 22.93
C MET A 288 -11.68 6.00 24.45
N LEU A 289 -10.70 6.45 25.23
CA LEU A 289 -10.79 6.49 26.69
C LEU A 289 -11.78 7.56 27.15
N GLN A 290 -11.75 8.76 26.55
CA GLN A 290 -12.71 9.82 26.82
C GLN A 290 -14.14 9.34 26.57
N GLU A 291 -14.44 8.82 25.38
CA GLU A 291 -15.77 8.32 25.03
C GLU A 291 -16.27 7.22 25.98
N ALA A 292 -15.39 6.30 26.37
CA ALA A 292 -15.74 5.22 27.29
C ALA A 292 -16.13 5.74 28.68
N LEU A 293 -15.42 6.77 29.18
CA LEU A 293 -15.68 7.37 30.48
C LEU A 293 -16.95 8.24 30.45
N GLU A 294 -17.10 9.11 29.46
CA GLU A 294 -18.29 9.96 29.32
C GLU A 294 -19.55 9.11 29.20
N ARG A 295 -19.50 8.03 28.40
CA ARG A 295 -20.61 7.07 28.27
C ARG A 295 -20.91 6.35 29.59
N LYS A 296 -19.89 6.00 30.37
CA LYS A 296 -20.05 5.25 31.61
C LYS A 296 -20.57 6.10 32.77
N PHE A 297 -20.09 7.33 32.89
CA PHE A 297 -20.36 8.20 34.04
C PHE A 297 -21.36 9.32 33.75
N GLY A 298 -21.73 9.56 32.48
CA GLY A 298 -22.62 10.65 32.11
C GLY A 298 -22.06 12.04 32.46
N CYS A 299 -20.74 12.17 32.46
CA CYS A 299 -20.02 13.38 32.87
C CYS A 299 -19.03 13.82 31.78
N VAL A 300 -18.41 14.98 31.96
CA VAL A 300 -17.31 15.43 31.10
C VAL A 300 -16.04 14.68 31.48
N ALA A 301 -15.31 14.15 30.50
CA ALA A 301 -13.99 13.55 30.73
C ALA A 301 -12.93 14.27 29.90
N ALA A 302 -11.78 14.56 30.50
CA ALA A 302 -10.62 15.11 29.83
C ALA A 302 -9.48 14.09 29.89
N VAL A 303 -8.88 13.79 28.74
CA VAL A 303 -7.78 12.82 28.62
C VAL A 303 -6.55 13.49 28.03
N PRO A 304 -5.85 14.37 28.76
CA PRO A 304 -4.62 14.98 28.28
C PRO A 304 -3.52 13.94 28.08
N HIS A 305 -2.63 14.22 27.15
CA HIS A 305 -1.45 13.41 26.86
C HIS A 305 -0.38 13.60 27.95
N GLY A 306 0.24 12.49 28.40
CA GLY A 306 1.32 12.50 29.40
C GLY A 306 2.73 12.71 28.78
N LEU A 307 3.70 13.19 29.55
CA LEU A 307 5.04 13.55 29.03
C LEU A 307 5.92 12.32 28.74
N LEU A 308 5.65 11.58 27.67
CA LEU A 308 6.28 10.29 27.37
C LEU A 308 6.65 10.14 25.90
N GLY A 309 7.62 9.26 25.62
CA GLY A 309 8.05 8.94 24.27
C GLY A 309 7.41 7.67 23.71
N HIS A 310 7.83 7.31 22.50
CA HIS A 310 7.32 6.17 21.72
C HIS A 310 7.65 4.79 22.33
N GLU A 311 8.53 4.72 23.34
CA GLU A 311 8.79 3.51 24.11
C GLU A 311 7.56 3.00 24.90
N LEU A 312 6.49 3.80 24.96
CA LEU A 312 5.20 3.47 25.56
C LEU A 312 4.06 3.48 24.55
N ASP A 313 4.35 3.29 23.26
CA ASP A 313 3.33 3.00 22.26
C ASP A 313 2.77 1.58 22.50
N VAL A 314 1.44 1.48 22.67
CA VAL A 314 0.78 0.18 22.85
C VAL A 314 0.68 -0.50 21.49
N ALA A 315 1.17 -1.74 21.41
CA ALA A 315 1.31 -2.46 20.14
C ALA A 315 -0.02 -2.71 19.40
N SER A 316 -1.13 -2.94 20.12
CA SER A 316 -2.41 -3.32 19.52
C SER A 316 -3.63 -2.71 20.19
N GLN A 317 -4.72 -2.60 19.43
CA GLN A 317 -6.00 -2.14 19.97
C GLN A 317 -6.60 -3.10 21.02
N GLU A 318 -6.20 -4.37 21.04
CA GLU A 318 -6.60 -5.31 22.08
C GLU A 318 -6.08 -4.87 23.44
N HIS A 319 -4.78 -4.56 23.53
CA HIS A 319 -4.17 -4.04 24.75
C HIS A 319 -4.72 -2.66 25.14
N VAL A 320 -5.02 -1.79 24.17
CA VAL A 320 -5.72 -0.52 24.41
C VAL A 320 -7.07 -0.74 25.09
N LYS A 321 -7.88 -1.70 24.63
CA LYS A 321 -9.17 -2.02 25.26
C LYS A 321 -9.01 -2.54 26.68
N ARG A 322 -7.94 -3.29 26.97
CA ARG A 322 -7.60 -3.74 28.34
C ARG A 322 -7.31 -2.55 29.24
N ILE A 323 -6.50 -1.59 28.78
CA ILE A 323 -6.21 -0.35 29.53
C ILE A 323 -7.49 0.43 29.79
N ILE A 324 -8.30 0.68 28.76
CA ILE A 324 -9.57 1.42 28.90
C ILE A 324 -10.48 0.74 29.92
N SER A 325 -10.64 -0.58 29.83
CA SER A 325 -11.48 -1.34 30.77
C SER A 325 -10.97 -1.24 32.20
N ALA A 326 -9.64 -1.34 32.41
CA ALA A 326 -9.03 -1.18 33.71
C ALA A 326 -9.26 0.22 34.30
N VAL A 327 -9.03 1.28 33.51
CA VAL A 327 -9.23 2.67 33.94
C VAL A 327 -10.69 2.95 34.29
N VAL A 328 -11.63 2.48 33.47
CA VAL A 328 -13.07 2.61 33.74
C VAL A 328 -13.44 1.91 35.05
N ASN A 329 -12.94 0.69 35.27
CA ASN A 329 -13.21 -0.08 36.49
C ASN A 329 -12.62 0.60 37.74
N VAL A 330 -11.37 1.05 37.69
CA VAL A 330 -10.74 1.77 38.81
C VAL A 330 -11.51 3.06 39.13
N SER A 331 -11.94 3.79 38.11
CA SER A 331 -12.72 5.03 38.26
C SER A 331 -14.08 4.82 38.96
N LEU A 332 -14.67 3.62 38.85
CA LEU A 332 -15.90 3.27 39.57
C LEU A 332 -15.66 3.09 41.07
N SER A 333 -14.52 2.48 41.43
CA SER A 333 -14.15 2.23 42.82
C SER A 333 -13.53 3.44 43.52
N LEU A 334 -13.05 4.42 42.76
CA LEU A 334 -12.39 5.61 43.30
C LEU A 334 -13.42 6.49 44.03
N LYS A 335 -13.17 6.75 45.32
CA LYS A 335 -13.92 7.71 46.14
C LYS A 335 -13.09 8.98 46.31
N ALA A 336 -13.74 10.13 46.33
CA ALA A 336 -13.07 11.38 46.65
C ALA A 336 -12.49 11.33 48.07
N SER A 337 -11.21 11.68 48.18
CA SER A 337 -10.49 11.75 49.46
C SER A 337 -10.53 13.14 50.11
N ALA A 338 -10.97 14.16 49.37
CA ALA A 338 -11.05 15.54 49.82
C ALA A 338 -12.35 16.19 49.36
N SER A 339 -12.94 17.02 50.22
CA SER A 339 -14.17 17.77 49.96
C SER A 339 -13.93 19.14 49.31
N LEU A 340 -12.67 19.59 49.26
CA LEU A 340 -12.27 20.90 48.74
C LEU A 340 -11.08 20.72 47.78
N ALA A 341 -11.12 21.43 46.66
CA ALA A 341 -9.96 21.62 45.79
C ALA A 341 -9.18 22.85 46.25
N SER A 342 -7.85 22.85 46.04
CA SER A 342 -7.02 24.03 46.28
C SER A 342 -7.54 25.22 45.43
N PRO A 343 -7.55 26.45 45.98
CA PRO A 343 -7.90 27.64 45.20
C PRO A 343 -6.98 27.78 43.98
N LEU A 344 -7.52 28.25 42.86
CA LEU A 344 -6.69 28.61 41.71
C LEU A 344 -5.90 29.88 42.03
N PHE A 345 -4.58 29.77 42.08
CA PHE A 345 -3.68 30.91 42.25
C PHE A 345 -3.06 31.27 40.90
N GLN A 346 -3.20 32.53 40.48
CA GLN A 346 -2.47 33.06 39.34
C GLN A 346 -1.03 33.36 39.79
N ALA A 347 -0.04 32.73 39.14
CA ALA A 347 1.36 33.08 39.37
C ALA A 347 1.58 34.55 38.98
N ARG A 348 2.09 35.37 39.92
CA ARG A 348 2.55 36.72 39.58
C ARG A 348 3.78 36.58 38.70
N ARG A 349 3.82 37.36 37.62
CA ARG A 349 4.99 37.48 36.76
C ARG A 349 6.09 38.12 37.63
N GLU A 350 7.24 37.46 37.77
CA GLU A 350 8.44 38.14 38.26
C GLU A 350 8.87 39.11 37.15
N ASP A 351 9.03 40.38 37.53
CA ASP A 351 9.37 41.50 36.65
C ASP A 351 10.81 41.41 36.13
#